data_AF-A0A0C2C960-F1
#
_entry.id   AF-A0A0C2C960-F1
#
_cell.length_a   1.000
_cell.length_b   1.000
_cell.length_c   1.000
_cell.angle_alpha   90.00
_cell.angle_beta   90.00
_cell.angle_gamma   90.00
#
_symmetry.space_group_name_H-M   'P 1'
#
loop_
_entity.id
_entity.type
_entity.pdbx_description
1 polymer ?
#
loop_
_entity_poly.entity_id
_entity_poly.type
_entity_poly.pdbx_seq_one_letter_code
_entity_poly.pdbx_strand_id
1 'polypeptide(L)' 'MASKKHMVKTGVRAVSTTAPAFIHGDNVDLSDPKQMALHKLYRPERVTPAKRGVDLLKTPRLNK' A
#
# COMPACT_ATOMS: atom_id res chain seq x y z
N MET A 1 34.01 -23.73 28.16
CA MET A 1 33.44 -22.38 27.93
C MET A 1 32.96 -22.29 26.49
N ALA A 2 31.68 -22.59 26.22
CA ALA A 2 31.13 -22.57 24.86
C ALA A 2 30.27 -21.31 24.67
N SER A 3 30.72 -20.38 23.82
CA SER A 3 30.00 -19.15 23.48
C SER A 3 28.93 -19.43 22.43
N LYS A 4 27.66 -19.28 22.79
CA LYS A 4 26.51 -19.35 21.87
C LYS A 4 26.41 -18.05 21.08
N LYS A 5 26.79 -18.06 19.80
CA LYS A 5 26.49 -16.95 18.88
C LYS A 5 25.00 -16.94 18.58
N HIS A 6 24.30 -15.86 18.92
CA HIS A 6 22.92 -15.64 18.49
C HIS A 6 22.92 -15.11 17.05
N MET A 7 22.37 -15.91 16.15
CA MET A 7 22.17 -15.54 14.75
C MET A 7 21.00 -14.56 14.67
N VAL A 8 21.29 -13.29 14.40
CA VAL A 8 20.26 -12.27 14.15
C VAL A 8 19.66 -12.55 12.78
N LYS A 9 18.41 -13.03 12.75
CA LYS A 9 17.64 -13.20 11.51
C LYS A 9 17.15 -11.82 11.07
N THR A 10 17.84 -11.19 10.13
CA THR A 10 17.31 -10.02 9.42
C THR A 10 16.18 -10.47 8.51
N GLY A 11 14.94 -10.36 9.00
CA GLY A 11 13.76 -10.50 8.16
C GLY A 11 13.78 -9.39 7.11
N VAL A 12 13.92 -9.75 5.84
CA VAL A 12 13.72 -8.83 4.72
C VAL A 12 12.26 -8.38 4.79
N ARG A 13 12.01 -7.21 5.39
CA ARG A 13 10.71 -6.55 5.27
C ARG A 13 10.61 -6.09 3.82
N ALA A 14 10.00 -6.90 2.97
CA ALA A 14 9.54 -6.45 1.67
C ALA A 14 8.44 -5.41 1.91
N VAL A 15 8.84 -4.13 1.94
CA VAL A 15 7.91 -3.02 1.77
C VAL A 15 7.49 -3.02 0.30
N SER A 16 6.54 -3.88 -0.04
CA SER A 16 5.83 -3.77 -1.31
C SER A 16 5.08 -2.45 -1.30
N THR A 17 5.59 -1.47 -2.03
CA THR A 17 4.88 -0.23 -2.37
C THR A 17 3.74 -0.48 -3.37
N THR A 18 3.60 -1.71 -3.89
CA THR A 18 2.55 -2.11 -4.81
C THR A 18 1.25 -2.42 -4.07
N ALA A 19 0.26 -1.57 -4.32
CA ALA A 19 -1.09 -1.54 -3.78
C ALA A 19 -1.89 -2.86 -3.83
N PRO A 20 -2.69 -3.21 -2.79
CA PRO A 20 -3.93 -3.95 -3.05
C PRO A 20 -4.85 -3.06 -3.88
N ALA A 21 -5.26 -3.57 -5.04
CA ALA A 21 -6.21 -2.95 -5.95
C ALA A 21 -7.59 -2.93 -5.30
N PHE A 22 -7.86 -1.91 -4.50
CA PHE A 22 -9.21 -1.54 -4.11
C PHE A 22 -9.65 -0.37 -4.99
N ILE A 23 -10.04 -0.68 -6.22
CA ILE A 23 -10.91 0.18 -7.02
C ILE A 23 -12.07 -0.72 -7.42
N HIS A 24 -13.26 -0.40 -6.93
CA HIS A 24 -14.50 -0.81 -7.58
C HIS A 24 -14.47 -0.20 -8.98
N GLY A 25 -14.37 -1.02 -10.02
CA GLY A 25 -14.37 -0.54 -11.40
C GLY A 25 -13.32 -1.25 -12.24
N ASP A 26 -13.83 -2.29 -12.91
CA ASP A 26 -13.41 -2.83 -14.19
C ASP A 26 -11.96 -3.30 -14.35
N ASN A 27 -11.83 -4.54 -14.84
CA ASN A 27 -10.59 -5.08 -15.38
C ASN A 27 -10.21 -4.28 -16.64
N VAL A 28 -9.65 -3.08 -16.46
CA VAL A 28 -9.13 -2.27 -17.54
C VAL A 28 -7.91 -2.99 -18.10
N ASP A 29 -7.97 -3.41 -19.36
CA ASP A 29 -6.79 -3.93 -20.05
C ASP A 29 -5.73 -2.82 -20.17
N LEU A 30 -4.56 -3.03 -19.60
CA LEU A 30 -3.45 -2.06 -19.58
C LEU A 30 -2.34 -2.44 -20.57
N SER A 31 -2.65 -3.28 -21.55
CA SER A 31 -1.71 -3.71 -22.60
C SER A 31 -1.28 -2.56 -23.53
N ASP A 32 -2.21 -1.68 -23.93
CA ASP A 32 -1.91 -0.51 -24.75
C ASP A 32 -1.26 0.62 -23.91
N PRO A 33 -0.06 1.12 -24.29
CA PRO A 33 0.58 2.23 -23.58
C PRO A 33 -0.26 3.51 -23.52
N LYS A 34 -1.10 3.79 -24.52
CA LYS A 34 -1.96 4.99 -24.50
C LYS A 34 -3.07 4.85 -23.48
N GLN A 35 -3.72 3.69 -23.43
CA GLN A 35 -4.71 3.37 -22.41
C GLN A 35 -4.11 3.38 -21.00
N MET A 36 -2.89 2.88 -20.84
CA MET A 36 -2.16 2.97 -19.58
C MET A 36 -1.93 4.42 -19.15
N ALA A 37 -1.42 5.27 -20.04
CA ALA A 37 -1.17 6.67 -19.76
C ALA A 37 -2.45 7.41 -19.33
N LEU A 38 -3.56 7.15 -20.03
CA LEU A 38 -4.85 7.74 -19.72
C LEU A 38 -5.39 7.27 -18.36
N HIS A 39 -5.29 5.97 -18.05
CA HIS A 39 -5.68 5.45 -16.74
C HIS A 39 -4.84 6.05 -15.61
N LYS A 40 -3.51 6.19 -15.80
CA LYS A 40 -2.66 6.85 -14.80
C LYS A 40 -2.99 8.33 -14.61
N LEU A 41 -3.41 9.02 -15.66
CA LEU A 41 -3.74 10.45 -15.61
C LEU A 41 -4.97 10.74 -14.75
N TYR A 42 -6.00 9.89 -14.83
CA TYR A 42 -7.29 10.16 -14.19
C TYR A 42 -7.60 9.29 -12.97
N ARG A 43 -6.80 8.25 -12.69
CA ARG A 43 -7.06 7.41 -11.51
C ARG A 43 -6.96 8.23 -10.22
N PRO A 44 -7.79 7.94 -9.22
CA PRO A 44 -7.64 8.54 -7.91
C PRO A 44 -6.33 8.08 -7.26
N GLU A 45 -5.54 9.05 -6.79
CA GLU A 45 -4.30 8.76 -6.05
C GLU A 45 -4.55 8.54 -4.56
N ARG A 46 -3.64 7.81 -3.92
CA ARG A 46 -3.74 7.47 -2.50
C ARG A 46 -3.47 8.70 -1.63
N VAL A 47 -4.37 8.97 -0.69
CA VAL A 47 -4.18 9.99 0.34
C VAL A 47 -3.93 9.31 1.68
N THR A 48 -2.69 9.43 2.19
CA THR A 48 -2.33 8.90 3.51
C THR A 48 -2.87 9.84 4.58
N PRO A 49 -3.70 9.36 5.53
CA PRO A 49 -4.17 10.23 6.60
C PRO A 49 -3.00 10.67 7.50
N ALA A 50 -3.09 11.86 8.10
CA ALA A 50 -2.13 12.31 9.11
C ALA A 50 -2.51 11.83 10.52
N LYS A 51 -3.81 11.72 10.80
CA LYS A 51 -4.35 11.31 12.11
C LYS A 51 -3.91 9.88 12.48
N ARG A 52 -3.63 9.67 13.76
CA ARG A 52 -3.20 8.37 14.34
C ARG A 52 -4.07 8.03 15.56
N GLY A 53 -3.94 6.80 16.06
CA GLY A 53 -4.57 6.36 17.31
C GLY A 53 -6.09 6.59 17.35
N VAL A 54 -6.59 7.02 18.50
CA VAL A 54 -8.02 7.25 18.73
C VAL A 54 -8.61 8.31 17.79
N ASP A 55 -7.83 9.31 17.40
CA ASP A 55 -8.30 10.39 16.52
C ASP A 55 -8.54 9.93 15.07
N LEU A 56 -7.83 8.89 14.64
CA LEU A 56 -8.13 8.20 13.38
C LEU A 56 -9.49 7.48 13.48
N LEU A 57 -9.71 6.71 14.55
CA LEU A 57 -10.92 5.92 14.76
C LEU A 57 -12.19 6.78 14.89
N LYS A 58 -12.04 7.98 15.46
CA LYS A 58 -13.11 8.97 15.55
C LYS A 58 -13.50 9.59 14.20
N THR A 59 -12.71 9.43 13.15
CA THR A 59 -12.99 10.05 11.84
C THR A 59 -13.76 9.06 10.95
N PRO A 60 -15.07 9.25 10.67
CA PRO A 60 -15.90 8.23 10.03
C PRO A 60 -15.42 7.82 8.63
N ARG A 61 -14.86 8.76 7.85
CA ARG A 61 -14.32 8.48 6.51
C ARG A 61 -13.01 7.68 6.50
N LEU A 62 -12.34 7.59 7.64
CA LEU A 62 -11.05 6.89 7.79
C LEU A 62 -11.18 5.60 8.61
N ASN A 63 -12.20 5.53 9.47
CA ASN A 63 -12.51 4.33 10.23
C ASN A 63 -13.04 3.24 9.29
N LYS A 64 -12.65 1.99 9.55
CA LYS A 64 -13.02 0.82 8.74
C LYS A 64 -13.72 -0.22 9.59
#